data_AF-A0A6P2EMI3-F1
#
_entry.id   AF-A0A6P2EMI3-F1
#
_cell.length_a   1.000
_cell.length_b   1.000
_cell.length_c   1.000
_cell.angle_alpha   90.00
_cell.angle_beta   90.00
_cell.angle_gamma   90.00
#
_symmetry.space_group_name_H-M   'P 1'
#
loop_
_entity.id
_entity.type
_entity.pdbx_description
1 polymer ?
#
loop_
_entity_poly.entity_id
_entity_poly.type
_entity_poly.pdbx_seq_one_letter_code
_entity_poly.pdbx_strand_id
1 'polypeptide(L)'
;MSALYDAFKDLAAARQEALDARQKRFEENAIAEARRFQVPAVGENQIEYMWCTDCLVDIVCHLDYQREEEAQHYGDAPYPGCPEDVTLCAAYVRGVDILPLLSDAQIAEIEEAALLARSAS
;
A
#
# COMPACT_ATOMS: atom_id res chain seq x y z
N MET A 1 -8.38 43.91 40.83
CA MET A 1 -8.90 42.73 40.11
C MET A 1 -8.30 42.52 38.72
N SER A 2 -7.60 43.48 38.07
CA SER A 2 -7.10 43.26 36.70
C SER A 2 -5.83 42.39 36.62
N ALA A 3 -4.81 42.62 37.45
CA ALA A 3 -3.52 41.92 37.33
C ALA A 3 -3.59 40.39 37.45
N LEU A 4 -4.49 39.86 38.28
CA LEU A 4 -4.71 38.41 38.41
C LEU A 4 -5.34 37.83 37.14
N TYR A 5 -6.29 38.54 36.55
CA TYR A 5 -6.97 38.12 35.31
C TYR A 5 -6.05 38.19 34.10
N ASP A 6 -5.19 39.20 34.03
CA ASP A 6 -4.17 39.36 32.99
C ASP A 6 -3.15 38.21 33.06
N ALA A 7 -2.67 37.86 34.27
CA ALA A 7 -1.79 36.71 34.47
C ALA A 7 -2.44 35.36 34.09
N PHE A 8 -3.74 35.17 34.35
CA PHE A 8 -4.46 33.98 33.92
C PHE A 8 -4.62 33.90 32.40
N LYS A 9 -4.84 35.04 31.72
CA LYS A 9 -4.88 35.11 30.26
C LYS A 9 -3.55 34.78 29.63
N ASP A 10 -2.46 35.33 30.16
CA ASP A 10 -1.11 35.07 29.66
C ASP A 10 -0.74 33.59 29.82
N LEU A 11 -1.09 32.98 30.96
CA LEU A 11 -0.89 31.56 31.19
C LEU A 11 -1.73 30.68 30.24
N ALA A 12 -2.98 31.06 29.99
CA ALA A 12 -3.84 30.36 29.05
C ALA A 12 -3.32 30.45 27.60
N ALA A 13 -2.85 31.63 27.19
CA ALA A 13 -2.24 31.85 25.88
C ALA A 13 -0.97 31.02 25.71
N ALA A 14 -0.07 31.03 26.70
CA ALA A 14 1.16 30.24 26.67
C ALA A 14 0.87 28.72 26.63
N ARG A 15 -0.18 28.26 27.32
CA ARG A 15 -0.61 26.86 27.26
C ARG A 15 -1.17 26.50 25.88
N GLN A 16 -1.98 27.37 25.29
CA GLN A 16 -2.54 27.14 23.96
C GLN A 16 -1.42 27.09 22.91
N GLU A 17 -0.47 28.02 22.96
CA GLU A 17 0.69 28.05 22.06
C GLU A 17 1.53 26.77 22.20
N ALA A 18 1.73 26.26 23.41
CA ALA A 18 2.44 24.99 23.63
C ALA A 18 1.68 23.77 23.06
N LEU A 19 0.35 23.76 23.13
CA LEU A 19 -0.47 22.71 22.52
C LEU A 19 -0.42 22.79 20.99
N ASP A 20 -0.54 23.98 20.43
CA ASP A 20 -0.47 24.21 18.98
C ASP A 20 0.90 23.82 18.43
N ALA A 21 1.99 24.16 19.13
CA ALA A 21 3.35 23.77 18.77
C ALA A 21 3.55 22.24 18.83
N ARG A 22 2.96 21.57 19.83
CA ARG A 22 2.99 20.10 19.94
C ARG A 22 2.21 19.44 18.81
N GLN A 23 1.02 19.97 18.49
CA GLN A 23 0.18 19.46 17.40
C GLN A 23 0.89 19.63 16.06
N LYS A 24 1.45 20.80 15.80
CA LYS A 24 2.22 21.08 14.58
C LYS A 24 3.40 20.12 14.41
N ARG A 25 4.17 19.85 15.48
CA ARG A 25 5.27 18.87 15.44
C ARG A 25 4.78 17.46 15.17
N PHE A 26 3.63 17.08 15.74
CA PHE A 26 3.02 15.78 15.48
C PHE A 26 2.64 15.64 14.00
N GLU A 27 2.01 16.66 13.43
CA GLU A 27 1.63 16.69 12.01
C GLU A 27 2.87 16.67 11.09
N GLU A 28 3.89 17.48 11.40
CA GLU A 28 5.15 17.50 10.66
C GLU A 28 5.86 16.12 10.69
N ASN A 29 5.86 15.47 11.86
CA ASN A 29 6.42 14.12 11.99
C ASN A 29 5.59 13.08 11.23
N ALA A 30 4.26 13.15 11.30
CA ALA A 30 3.39 12.25 10.55
C ALA A 30 3.58 12.41 9.03
N ILE A 31 3.70 13.64 8.53
CA ILE A 31 4.00 13.92 7.13
C ILE A 31 5.40 13.41 6.74
N ALA A 32 6.40 13.63 7.61
CA ALA A 32 7.76 13.18 7.37
C ALA A 32 7.86 11.64 7.36
N GLU A 33 7.14 10.95 8.25
CA GLU A 33 7.03 9.50 8.25
C GLU A 33 6.28 8.99 7.01
N ALA A 34 5.16 9.60 6.63
CA ALA A 34 4.43 9.27 5.41
C ALA A 34 5.31 9.40 4.15
N ARG A 35 6.21 10.38 4.11
CA ARG A 35 7.18 10.54 3.00
C ARG A 35 8.30 9.51 3.01
N ARG A 36 8.68 8.99 4.19
CA ARG A 36 9.76 7.98 4.30
C ARG A 36 9.33 6.60 3.82
N PHE A 37 8.04 6.32 3.87
CA PHE A 37 7.48 5.00 3.62
C PHE A 37 6.67 4.96 2.31
N GLN A 38 7.20 5.59 1.26
CA GLN A 38 6.59 5.53 -0.06
C GLN A 38 6.95 4.22 -0.74
N VAL A 39 5.90 3.52 -1.20
CA VAL A 39 6.04 2.39 -2.11
C VAL A 39 6.54 2.93 -3.46
N PRO A 40 7.52 2.27 -4.12
CA PRO A 40 7.93 2.64 -5.47
C PRO A 40 6.73 2.67 -6.42
N ALA A 41 6.80 3.48 -7.49
CA ALA A 41 5.77 3.44 -8.52
C ALA A 41 5.73 2.06 -9.20
N VAL A 42 4.53 1.58 -9.49
CA VAL A 42 4.30 0.34 -10.24
C VAL A 42 4.88 0.45 -11.66
N GLY A 43 5.46 -0.65 -12.17
CA GLY A 43 6.02 -0.71 -13.52
C GLY A 43 4.94 -0.64 -14.63
N GLU A 44 5.35 -0.35 -15.86
CA GLU A 44 4.45 -0.11 -17.01
C GLU A 44 3.51 -1.29 -17.34
N ASN A 45 3.95 -2.53 -17.05
CA ASN A 45 3.16 -3.75 -17.26
C ASN A 45 2.70 -4.42 -15.95
N GLN A 46 2.83 -3.72 -14.83
CA GLN A 46 2.47 -4.26 -13.52
C GLN A 46 1.16 -3.65 -13.02
N ILE A 47 0.46 -4.42 -12.19
CA ILE A 47 -0.72 -3.97 -11.47
C ILE A 47 -0.40 -3.86 -9.98
N GLU A 48 -1.03 -2.89 -9.32
CA GLU A 48 -0.96 -2.75 -7.86
C GLU A 48 -2.17 -3.47 -7.24
N TYR A 49 -1.91 -4.30 -6.24
CA TYR A 49 -2.92 -4.99 -5.45
C TYR A 49 -2.64 -4.79 -3.96
N MET A 50 -3.68 -4.42 -3.21
CA MET A 50 -3.56 -4.27 -1.76
C MET A 50 -4.05 -5.54 -1.07
N TRP A 51 -3.14 -6.25 -0.43
CA TRP A 51 -3.44 -7.45 0.34
C TRP A 51 -3.49 -7.11 1.83
N CYS A 52 -4.64 -7.38 2.46
CA CYS A 52 -4.84 -7.13 3.88
C CYS A 52 -4.69 -8.42 4.67
N THR A 53 -3.78 -8.42 5.64
CA THR A 53 -3.61 -9.54 6.59
C THR A 53 -4.53 -9.37 7.81
N ASP A 54 -4.73 -10.44 8.58
CA ASP A 54 -5.46 -10.41 9.86
C ASP A 54 -4.91 -9.39 10.88
N CYS A 55 -3.65 -8.99 10.70
CA CYS A 55 -2.98 -8.00 11.55
C CYS A 55 -3.29 -6.53 11.16
N LEU A 56 -4.20 -6.29 10.21
CA LEU A 56 -4.59 -4.97 9.70
C LEU A 56 -3.41 -4.15 9.18
N VAL A 57 -2.38 -4.84 8.68
CA VAL A 57 -1.27 -4.20 7.98
C VAL A 57 -1.51 -4.43 6.50
N ASP A 58 -1.67 -3.32 5.77
CA ASP A 58 -1.80 -3.33 4.33
C ASP A 58 -0.44 -3.65 3.70
N ILE A 59 -0.42 -4.66 2.85
CA ILE A 59 0.71 -5.03 2.01
C ILE A 59 0.37 -4.56 0.60
N VAL A 60 1.24 -3.72 0.03
CA VAL A 60 1.09 -3.26 -1.35
C VAL A 60 1.90 -4.18 -2.25
N CYS A 61 1.23 -4.89 -3.14
CA CYS A 61 1.83 -5.87 -4.04
C CYS A 61 1.92 -5.30 -5.46
N HIS A 62 3.06 -5.47 -6.10
CA HIS A 62 3.22 -5.25 -7.54
C HIS A 62 3.21 -6.61 -8.22
N LEU A 63 2.29 -6.79 -9.16
CA LEU A 63 2.11 -8.05 -9.86
C LEU A 63 2.28 -7.84 -11.36
N ASP A 64 2.97 -8.75 -12.04
CA ASP A 64 2.92 -8.84 -13.49
C ASP A 64 1.63 -9.54 -13.90
N TYR A 65 0.92 -8.98 -14.87
CA TYR A 65 -0.39 -9.46 -15.28
C TYR A 65 -0.35 -9.95 -16.72
N GLN A 66 -0.66 -11.23 -16.91
CA GLN A 66 -0.80 -11.84 -18.23
C GLN A 66 -2.26 -12.11 -18.51
N ARG A 67 -2.79 -11.46 -19.56
CA ARG A 67 -4.17 -11.68 -19.99
C ARG A 67 -4.31 -13.06 -20.62
N GLU A 68 -5.48 -13.66 -20.47
CA GLU A 68 -5.87 -14.87 -21.21
C GLU A 68 -5.60 -14.72 -22.71
N GLU A 69 -4.94 -15.71 -23.29
CA GLU A 69 -4.74 -15.86 -24.72
C GLU A 69 -5.74 -16.89 -25.28
N GLU A 70 -6.59 -16.47 -26.21
CA GLU A 70 -7.54 -17.36 -26.87
C GLU A 70 -6.82 -18.46 -27.67
N ALA A 71 -7.41 -19.66 -27.69
CA ALA A 71 -6.90 -20.75 -28.51
C ALA A 71 -6.89 -20.37 -29.99
N GLN A 72 -5.71 -20.41 -30.61
CA GLN A 72 -5.57 -20.09 -32.04
C GLN A 72 -5.62 -21.37 -32.87
N HIS A 73 -6.50 -21.38 -33.87
CA HIS A 73 -6.52 -22.43 -34.88
C HIS A 73 -5.65 -22.00 -36.06
N TYR A 74 -4.38 -22.42 -36.08
CA TYR A 74 -3.50 -22.23 -37.22
C TYR A 74 -3.15 -23.58 -37.85
N GLY A 75 -3.72 -23.86 -39.03
CA GLY A 75 -3.50 -25.14 -39.73
C GLY A 75 -4.05 -26.35 -38.97
N ASP A 76 -3.37 -27.50 -39.09
CA ASP A 76 -3.80 -28.79 -38.52
C ASP A 76 -3.47 -28.97 -37.01
N ALA A 77 -2.78 -28.01 -36.39
CA ALA A 77 -2.39 -28.06 -34.98
C ALA A 77 -3.03 -26.90 -34.19
N PRO A 78 -4.09 -27.15 -33.40
CA PRO A 78 -4.65 -26.10 -32.54
C PRO A 78 -3.64 -25.73 -31.45
N TYR A 79 -3.35 -24.44 -31.30
CA TYR A 79 -2.61 -23.93 -30.16
C TYR A 79 -3.57 -23.81 -28.98
N PRO A 80 -3.40 -24.58 -27.89
CA PRO A 80 -4.24 -24.43 -26.72
C PRO A 80 -3.95 -23.03 -26.15
N GLY A 81 -4.98 -22.22 -26.00
CA GLY A 81 -4.86 -20.90 -25.38
C GLY A 81 -4.25 -20.99 -23.98
N CYS A 82 -3.70 -19.87 -23.50
CA CYS A 82 -3.15 -19.79 -22.15
C CYS A 82 -4.14 -19.05 -21.24
N PRO A 83 -4.43 -19.58 -20.03
CA PRO A 83 -5.30 -18.90 -19.08
C PRO A 83 -4.66 -17.59 -18.59
N GLU A 84 -5.49 -16.71 -18.02
CA GLU A 84 -5.01 -15.52 -17.29
C GLU A 84 -4.08 -15.93 -16.15
N ASP A 85 -3.02 -15.16 -15.94
CA ASP A 85 -2.01 -15.43 -14.92
C ASP A 85 -1.51 -14.13 -14.26
N VAL A 86 -1.09 -14.25 -13.00
CA VAL A 86 -0.59 -13.14 -12.18
C VAL A 86 0.64 -13.61 -11.42
N THR A 87 1.73 -12.86 -11.53
CA THR A 87 2.98 -13.19 -10.84
C THR A 87 3.41 -12.06 -9.91
N LEU A 88 3.64 -12.36 -8.64
CA LEU A 88 4.09 -11.39 -7.64
C LEU A 88 5.55 -10.99 -7.90
N CYS A 89 5.76 -9.71 -8.20
CA CYS A 89 7.07 -9.15 -8.49
C CYS A 89 7.70 -8.42 -7.30
N ALA A 90 6.86 -7.81 -6.45
CA ALA A 90 7.31 -7.14 -5.23
C ALA A 90 6.15 -7.03 -4.23
N ALA A 91 6.46 -6.97 -2.94
CA ALA A 91 5.47 -6.80 -1.88
C ALA A 91 6.02 -5.83 -0.83
N TYR A 92 5.27 -4.78 -0.50
CA TYR A 92 5.76 -3.70 0.35
C TYR A 92 4.93 -3.53 1.61
N VAL A 93 5.60 -3.44 2.75
CA VAL A 93 5.03 -2.95 4.01
C VAL A 93 5.67 -1.62 4.34
N ARG A 94 4.88 -0.54 4.32
CA ARG A 94 5.37 0.82 4.56
C ARG A 94 6.61 1.14 3.68
N GLY A 95 6.57 0.78 2.39
CA GLY A 95 7.67 1.04 1.45
C GLY A 95 8.91 0.14 1.61
N VAL A 96 8.90 -0.84 2.52
CA VAL A 96 9.96 -1.85 2.63
C VAL A 96 9.54 -3.09 1.87
N ASP A 97 10.38 -3.54 0.93
CA ASP A 97 10.15 -4.79 0.20
C ASP A 97 10.31 -5.99 1.15
N ILE A 98 9.24 -6.76 1.27
CA ILE A 98 9.11 -7.95 2.10
C ILE A 98 8.98 -9.24 1.25
N LEU A 99 9.02 -9.17 -0.08
CA LEU A 99 8.92 -10.35 -0.94
C LEU A 99 9.89 -11.47 -0.52
N PRO A 100 11.18 -11.20 -0.18
CA PRO A 100 12.10 -12.24 0.27
C PRO A 100 11.74 -12.92 1.60
N LEU A 101 10.78 -12.35 2.35
CA LEU A 101 10.30 -12.85 3.63
C LEU A 101 9.01 -13.66 3.51
N LEU A 102 8.35 -13.60 2.35
CA LEU A 102 7.14 -14.36 2.08
C LEU A 102 7.50 -15.81 1.77
N SER A 103 6.68 -16.73 2.27
CA SER A 103 6.74 -18.13 1.86
C SER A 103 6.03 -18.33 0.51
N ASP A 104 6.42 -19.37 -0.23
CA ASP A 104 5.78 -19.74 -1.50
C ASP A 104 4.26 -19.89 -1.36
N ALA A 105 3.77 -20.39 -0.21
CA ALA A 105 2.34 -20.51 0.06
C ALA A 105 1.64 -19.14 0.18
N GLN A 106 2.29 -18.16 0.82
CA GLN A 106 1.75 -16.80 0.92
C GLN A 106 1.80 -16.09 -0.43
N ILE A 107 2.84 -16.33 -1.22
CA ILE A 107 2.96 -15.77 -2.57
C ILE A 107 1.80 -16.29 -3.44
N ALA A 108 1.57 -17.60 -3.45
CA ALA A 108 0.47 -18.21 -4.19
C ALA A 108 -0.90 -17.67 -3.72
N GLU A 109 -1.11 -17.52 -2.42
CA GLU A 109 -2.35 -16.96 -1.87
C GLU A 109 -2.60 -15.51 -2.35
N ILE A 110 -1.55 -14.68 -2.40
CA ILE A 110 -1.63 -13.30 -2.90
C ILE A 110 -1.96 -13.30 -4.40
N GLU A 111 -1.30 -14.13 -5.20
CA GLU A 111 -1.51 -14.22 -6.66
C GLU A 111 -2.93 -14.68 -6.98
N GLU A 112 -3.42 -15.72 -6.32
CA GLU A 112 -4.79 -16.21 -6.46
C GLU A 112 -5.82 -15.16 -6.04
N ALA A 113 -5.60 -14.48 -4.90
CA ALA A 113 -6.51 -13.45 -4.42
C ALA A 113 -6.55 -12.23 -5.36
N ALA A 114 -5.42 -11.85 -5.93
CA ALA A 114 -5.33 -10.76 -6.91
C ALA A 114 -6.04 -11.11 -8.22
N LEU A 115 -5.83 -12.32 -8.73
CA LEU A 115 -6.50 -12.83 -9.93
C LEU A 115 -8.04 -12.87 -9.74
N LEU A 116 -8.50 -13.41 -8.61
CA LEU A 116 -9.93 -13.45 -8.27
C LEU A 116 -10.54 -12.04 -8.18
N ALA A 117 -9.88 -11.12 -7.48
CA ALA A 117 -10.37 -9.74 -7.34
C ALA A 117 -10.51 -9.03 -8.68
N ARG A 118 -9.61 -9.31 -9.64
CA ARG A 118 -9.63 -8.72 -10.97
C ARG A 118 -10.72 -9.32 -11.86
N SER A 119 -10.91 -10.63 -11.82
CA SER A 119 -11.98 -11.30 -12.55
C SER A 119 -13.40 -10.91 -12.10
N ALA A 120 -13.53 -10.37 -10.89
CA ALA A 120 -14.79 -9.90 -10.33
C ALA A 120 -15.12 -8.43 -10.66
N SER A 121 -14.19 -7.67 -11.25
CA SER A 121 -14.35 -6.26 -11.61
C SER A 121 -14.79 -6.04 -13.04
#